data_AF-A0A925KTM6-F1
#
_entry.id   AF-A0A925KTM6-F1
#
_cell.length_a   1.000
_cell.length_b   1.000
_cell.length_c   1.000
_cell.angle_alpha   90.00
_cell.angle_beta   90.00
_cell.angle_gamma   90.00
#
_symmetry.space_group_name_H-M   'P 1'
#
loop_
_entity.id
_entity.type
_entity.pdbx_description
1 polymer ?
#
loop_
_entity_poly.entity_id
_entity_poly.type
_entity_poly.pdbx_seq_one_letter_code
_entity_poly.pdbx_strand_id
1 'polypeptide(L)'
;MMVYSLRNLLVSFTVVILVTLLIVLYTFRTLRSQEAEQVKIEQSRDALQKLGPAIINMQEFESIRANYSLYPDSNMTSYHASIFGKLKADSANLIALGNQDKGNGDKYRHLVDLIGGMIINTNLYVEGTGKGSPGLLIVEEFKSIAGKLENENREILNRSYSHSIDLTRRTFGFV
;
A
#
# COMPACT_ATOMS: atom_id res chain seq x y z
N MET A 1 -8.52 58.67 35.74
CA MET A 1 -7.34 58.23 34.96
C MET A 1 -7.05 56.73 35.09
N MET A 2 -7.06 56.14 36.29
CA MET A 2 -6.75 54.70 36.51
C MET A 2 -7.68 53.70 35.79
N VAL A 3 -8.97 53.99 35.66
CA VAL A 3 -9.96 53.08 35.03
C VAL A 3 -9.67 52.83 33.54
N TYR A 4 -9.16 53.84 32.83
CA TYR A 4 -8.77 53.71 31.41
C TYR A 4 -7.50 52.86 31.24
N SER A 5 -6.56 52.96 32.19
CA SER A 5 -5.34 52.12 32.22
C SER A 5 -5.68 50.64 32.43
N LEU A 6 -6.55 50.33 33.41
CA LEU A 6 -6.95 48.95 33.70
C LEU A 6 -7.73 48.31 32.53
N ARG A 7 -8.63 49.08 31.91
CA ARG A 7 -9.42 48.64 30.75
C ARG A 7 -8.53 48.33 29.54
N ASN A 8 -7.56 49.20 29.24
CA ASN A 8 -6.61 48.98 28.14
C ASN A 8 -5.71 47.76 28.40
N LEU A 9 -5.34 47.52 29.65
CA LEU A 9 -4.54 46.35 30.02
C LEU A 9 -5.33 45.05 29.81
N LEU A 10 -6.59 44.99 30.24
CA LEU A 10 -7.49 43.84 30.00
C LEU A 10 -7.74 43.57 28.52
N VAL A 11 -7.95 44.62 27.72
CA VAL A 11 -8.14 44.49 26.26
C VAL A 11 -6.87 43.94 25.62
N SER A 12 -5.70 44.48 25.96
CA SER A 12 -4.42 44.01 25.43
C SER A 12 -4.16 42.55 25.80
N PHE A 13 -4.45 42.17 27.04
CA PHE A 13 -4.31 40.78 27.50
C PHE A 13 -5.24 39.83 26.73
N THR A 14 -6.49 40.27 26.48
CA THR A 14 -7.47 39.49 25.71
C THR A 14 -7.02 39.30 24.26
N VAL A 15 -6.45 40.34 23.63
CA VAL A 15 -5.88 40.24 22.27
C VAL A 15 -4.72 39.26 22.23
N VAL A 16 -3.80 39.32 23.19
CA VAL A 16 -2.67 38.37 23.28
C VAL A 16 -3.16 36.93 23.42
N ILE A 17 -4.15 36.68 24.29
CA ILE A 17 -4.76 35.35 24.45
C ILE A 17 -5.40 34.87 23.14
N LEU A 18 -6.17 35.74 22.47
CA LEU A 18 -6.80 35.43 21.18
C LEU A 18 -5.79 35.06 20.10
N VAL A 19 -4.73 35.86 19.95
CA VAL A 19 -3.65 35.59 18.98
C VAL A 19 -2.95 34.27 19.31
N THR A 20 -2.67 34.01 20.59
CA THR A 20 -2.05 32.75 21.04
C THR A 20 -2.94 31.55 20.74
N LEU A 21 -4.24 31.64 21.03
CA LEU A 21 -5.21 30.59 20.71
C LEU A 21 -5.31 30.31 19.21
N LEU A 22 -5.31 31.36 18.38
CA LEU A 22 -5.32 31.21 16.93
C LEU A 22 -4.08 30.47 16.42
N ILE A 23 -2.89 30.80 16.92
CA ILE A 23 -1.64 30.12 16.57
C ILE A 23 -1.68 28.65 16.98
N VAL A 24 -2.14 28.35 18.20
CA VAL A 24 -2.24 26.97 18.70
C VAL A 24 -3.23 26.15 17.87
N LEU A 25 -4.42 26.68 17.59
CA LEU A 25 -5.44 26.00 16.78
C LEU A 25 -4.96 25.75 15.35
N TYR A 26 -4.26 26.73 14.74
CA TYR A 26 -3.69 26.60 13.41
C TYR A 26 -2.60 25.52 13.35
N THR A 27 -1.70 25.51 14.35
CA THR A 27 -0.63 24.51 14.45
C THR A 27 -1.21 23.11 14.65
N PHE A 28 -2.19 22.96 15.54
CA PHE A 28 -2.85 21.67 15.79
C PHE A 28 -3.56 21.12 14.54
N ARG A 29 -4.26 21.99 13.80
CA ARG A 29 -4.87 21.59 12.51
C ARG A 29 -3.84 21.14 11.49
N THR A 30 -2.69 21.82 11.42
CA THR A 30 -1.61 21.43 10.52
C THR A 30 -1.05 20.06 10.90
N LEU A 31 -0.71 19.83 12.17
CA LEU A 31 -0.14 18.57 12.64
C LEU A 31 -1.06 17.40 12.32
N ARG A 32 -2.36 17.54 12.60
CA ARG A 32 -3.36 16.52 12.25
C ARG A 32 -3.41 16.24 10.75
N SER A 33 -3.24 17.26 9.91
CA SER A 33 -3.18 17.09 8.46
C SER A 33 -1.90 16.37 8.01
N GLN A 34 -0.77 16.68 8.64
CA GLN A 34 0.51 16.01 8.36
C GLN A 34 0.48 14.53 8.78
N GLU A 35 -0.10 14.22 9.94
CA GLU A 35 -0.31 12.84 10.40
C GLU A 35 -1.14 12.05 9.38
N ALA A 36 -2.23 12.63 8.87
CA ALA A 36 -3.05 11.98 7.85
C ALA A 36 -2.28 11.71 6.55
N GLU A 37 -1.46 12.64 6.10
CA GLU A 37 -0.60 12.43 4.92
C GLU A 37 0.50 11.39 5.18
N GLN A 38 1.08 11.37 6.38
CA GLN A 38 2.07 10.36 6.76
C GLN A 38 1.48 8.95 6.74
N VAL A 39 0.26 8.77 7.26
CA VAL A 39 -0.43 7.47 7.20
C VAL A 39 -0.62 7.00 5.76
N LYS A 40 -1.03 7.89 4.84
CA LYS A 40 -1.17 7.55 3.41
C LYS A 40 0.17 7.14 2.79
N ILE A 41 1.24 7.84 3.13
CA ILE A 41 2.60 7.54 2.66
C ILE A 41 3.03 6.16 3.16
N GLU A 42 2.84 5.87 4.44
CA GLU A 42 3.20 4.57 5.03
C GLU A 42 2.41 3.43 4.39
N GLN A 43 1.10 3.59 4.26
CA GLN A 43 0.22 2.61 3.58
C GLN A 43 0.67 2.35 2.14
N SER A 44 0.93 3.41 1.38
CA SER A 44 1.31 3.27 -0.03
C SER A 44 2.71 2.67 -0.21
N ARG A 45 3.66 2.98 0.69
CA ARG A 45 4.99 2.37 0.68
C ARG A 45 4.93 0.88 1.00
N ASP A 46 4.16 0.52 2.02
CA ASP A 46 3.96 -0.88 2.41
C ASP A 46 3.32 -1.69 1.27
N ALA A 47 2.29 -1.13 0.61
CA ALA A 47 1.68 -1.74 -0.57
C ALA A 47 2.70 -1.98 -1.69
N LEU A 48 3.50 -0.96 -2.06
CA LEU A 48 4.52 -1.10 -3.10
C LEU A 48 5.63 -2.11 -2.75
N GLN A 49 6.02 -2.18 -1.48
CA GLN A 49 7.04 -3.13 -1.02
C GLN A 49 6.57 -4.58 -1.08
N LYS A 50 5.26 -4.82 -1.00
CA LYS A 50 4.64 -6.16 -1.04
C LYS A 50 4.17 -6.56 -2.44
N LEU A 51 3.67 -5.62 -3.25
CA LEU A 51 3.18 -5.89 -4.61
C LEU A 51 4.30 -6.31 -5.57
N GLY A 52 5.45 -5.63 -5.52
CA GLY A 52 6.58 -5.93 -6.40
C GLY A 52 7.06 -7.39 -6.30
N PRO A 53 7.39 -7.89 -5.10
CA PRO A 53 7.75 -9.29 -4.90
C PRO A 53 6.65 -10.27 -5.34
N ALA A 54 5.38 -9.96 -5.06
CA ALA A 54 4.27 -10.84 -5.44
C ALA A 54 4.16 -11.02 -6.96
N ILE A 55 4.36 -9.95 -7.75
CA ILE A 55 4.40 -10.03 -9.22
C ILE A 55 5.54 -10.93 -9.70
N ILE A 56 6.73 -10.81 -9.10
CA ILE A 56 7.90 -11.61 -9.46
C ILE A 56 7.65 -13.08 -9.14
N ASN A 57 7.20 -13.38 -7.91
CA ASN A 57 6.96 -14.75 -7.47
C ASN A 57 5.86 -15.43 -8.29
N MET A 58 4.83 -14.69 -8.71
CA MET A 58 3.77 -15.22 -9.59
C MET A 58 4.31 -15.61 -10.97
N GLN A 59 5.24 -14.81 -11.53
CA GLN A 59 5.90 -15.14 -12.80
C GLN A 59 6.86 -16.33 -12.66
N GLU A 60 7.66 -16.35 -11.60
CA GLU A 60 8.56 -17.47 -11.28
C GLU A 60 7.75 -18.77 -11.17
N PHE A 61 6.61 -18.73 -10.48
CA PHE A 61 5.74 -19.90 -10.32
C PHE A 61 5.24 -20.46 -11.65
N GLU A 62 4.80 -19.61 -12.56
CA GLU A 62 4.35 -20.05 -13.89
C GLU A 62 5.48 -20.62 -14.74
N SER A 63 6.66 -20.02 -14.69
CA SER A 63 7.86 -20.55 -15.36
C SER A 63 8.23 -21.94 -14.82
N ILE A 64 8.17 -22.13 -13.51
CA ILE A 64 8.43 -23.42 -12.87
C ILE A 64 7.36 -24.43 -13.26
N ARG A 65 6.07 -24.07 -13.22
CA ARG A 65 4.97 -24.95 -13.64
C ARG A 65 5.19 -25.46 -15.06
N ALA A 66 5.52 -24.57 -15.99
CA ALA A 66 5.79 -24.93 -17.38
C ALA A 66 6.92 -25.98 -17.48
N ASN A 67 8.00 -25.80 -16.72
CA ASN A 67 9.16 -26.69 -16.77
C ASN A 67 9.00 -27.98 -15.95
N TYR A 68 8.24 -27.96 -14.85
CA TYR A 68 7.98 -29.14 -14.00
C TYR A 68 7.34 -30.29 -14.79
N SER A 69 6.51 -29.94 -15.76
CA SER A 69 5.85 -30.90 -16.66
C SER A 69 6.81 -31.68 -17.56
N LEU A 70 7.99 -31.14 -17.82
CA LEU A 70 8.96 -31.70 -18.76
C LEU A 70 10.04 -32.49 -18.04
N TYR A 71 10.44 -32.06 -16.82
CA TYR A 71 11.55 -32.67 -16.07
C TYR A 71 11.33 -32.58 -14.54
N PRO A 72 10.56 -33.51 -13.94
CA PRO A 72 10.37 -33.55 -12.50
C PRO A 72 11.56 -34.21 -11.81
N ASP A 73 12.66 -33.48 -11.67
CA ASP A 73 13.80 -33.92 -10.85
C ASP A 73 13.69 -33.42 -9.39
N SER A 74 14.60 -33.88 -8.54
CA SER A 74 14.63 -33.52 -7.11
C SER A 74 14.88 -32.02 -6.88
N ASN A 75 15.62 -31.37 -7.77
CA ASN A 75 15.90 -29.94 -7.69
C ASN A 75 14.65 -29.13 -8.05
N MET A 76 13.95 -29.53 -9.10
CA MET A 76 12.70 -28.91 -9.52
C MET A 76 11.60 -29.07 -8.47
N THR A 77 11.55 -30.21 -7.79
CA THR A 77 10.60 -30.43 -6.67
C THR A 77 10.89 -29.53 -5.47
N SER A 78 12.17 -29.38 -5.12
CA SER A 78 12.60 -28.51 -4.02
C SER A 78 12.34 -27.02 -4.34
N TYR A 79 12.57 -26.64 -5.59
CA TYR A 79 12.33 -25.28 -6.07
C TYR A 79 10.82 -24.96 -6.17
N HIS A 80 10.00 -25.92 -6.61
CA HIS A 80 8.53 -25.82 -6.61
C HIS A 80 7.97 -25.60 -5.19
N ALA A 81 8.47 -26.36 -4.20
CA ALA A 81 8.08 -26.17 -2.81
C ALA A 81 8.48 -24.78 -2.26
N SER A 82 9.65 -24.28 -2.65
CA SER A 82 10.12 -22.94 -2.25
C SER A 82 9.22 -21.83 -2.79
N ILE A 83 8.92 -21.83 -4.09
CA ILE A 83 8.08 -20.81 -4.72
C ILE A 83 6.64 -20.84 -4.19
N PHE A 84 6.12 -22.04 -3.88
CA PHE A 84 4.81 -22.20 -3.24
C PHE A 84 4.78 -21.52 -1.86
N GLY A 85 5.85 -21.68 -1.07
CA GLY A 85 6.03 -20.98 0.20
C GLY A 85 6.00 -19.46 0.04
N LYS A 86 6.66 -18.93 -0.99
CA LYS A 86 6.64 -17.49 -1.31
C LYS A 86 5.23 -17.01 -1.67
N LEU A 87 4.52 -17.71 -2.56
CA LEU A 87 3.14 -17.36 -2.92
C LEU A 87 2.18 -17.38 -1.74
N LYS A 88 2.36 -18.33 -0.81
CA LYS A 88 1.58 -18.35 0.44
C LYS A 88 1.83 -17.12 1.30
N ALA A 89 3.09 -16.68 1.40
CA ALA A 89 3.45 -15.45 2.11
C ALA A 89 2.88 -14.21 1.41
N ASP A 90 2.95 -14.17 0.08
CA ASP A 90 2.37 -13.08 -0.73
C ASP A 90 0.86 -12.99 -0.54
N SER A 91 0.15 -14.12 -0.55
CA SER A 91 -1.29 -14.14 -0.26
C SER A 91 -1.61 -13.56 1.13
N ALA A 92 -0.83 -13.92 2.16
CA ALA A 92 -1.02 -13.36 3.50
C ALA A 92 -0.76 -11.84 3.53
N ASN A 93 0.27 -11.37 2.84
CA ASN A 93 0.59 -9.96 2.70
C ASN A 93 -0.51 -9.18 1.96
N LEU A 94 -1.06 -9.74 0.88
CA LEU A 94 -2.16 -9.14 0.11
C LEU A 94 -3.46 -9.08 0.92
N ILE A 95 -3.77 -10.11 1.74
CA ILE A 95 -4.90 -10.07 2.67
C ILE A 95 -4.71 -8.94 3.69
N ALA A 96 -3.51 -8.82 4.26
CA ALA A 96 -3.22 -7.76 5.21
C ALA A 96 -3.39 -6.36 4.59
N LEU A 97 -2.90 -6.16 3.36
CA LEU A 97 -3.11 -4.93 2.60
C LEU A 97 -4.60 -4.67 2.33
N GLY A 98 -5.36 -5.70 1.94
CA GLY A 98 -6.79 -5.57 1.69
C GLY A 98 -7.61 -5.18 2.92
N ASN A 99 -7.15 -5.55 4.12
CA ASN A 99 -7.76 -5.13 5.38
C ASN A 99 -7.39 -3.70 5.78
N GLN A 100 -6.23 -3.21 5.32
CA GLN A 100 -5.71 -1.87 5.64
C GLN A 100 -6.23 -0.81 4.67
N ASP A 101 -6.23 -1.10 3.37
CA ASP A 101 -6.70 -0.21 2.30
C ASP A 101 -8.14 -0.57 1.91
N LYS A 102 -9.11 0.04 2.59
CA LYS A 102 -10.54 -0.17 2.35
C LYS A 102 -10.99 0.22 0.93
N GLY A 103 -10.25 1.10 0.24
CA GLY A 103 -10.60 1.52 -1.12
C GLY A 103 -10.23 0.49 -2.19
N ASN A 104 -9.20 -0.31 -1.93
CA ASN A 104 -8.69 -1.33 -2.86
C ASN A 104 -8.81 -2.76 -2.32
N GLY A 105 -9.48 -2.97 -1.19
CA GLY A 105 -9.58 -4.28 -0.52
C GLY A 105 -10.05 -5.41 -1.43
N ASP A 106 -10.99 -5.14 -2.34
CA ASP A 106 -11.49 -6.14 -3.28
C ASP A 106 -10.46 -6.48 -4.36
N LYS A 107 -9.66 -5.51 -4.82
CA LYS A 107 -8.57 -5.77 -5.78
C LYS A 107 -7.47 -6.65 -5.15
N TYR A 108 -7.10 -6.39 -3.89
CA TYR A 108 -6.14 -7.24 -3.18
C TYR A 108 -6.66 -8.65 -2.95
N ARG A 109 -7.96 -8.80 -2.61
CA ARG A 109 -8.61 -10.12 -2.50
C ARG A 109 -8.63 -10.85 -3.84
N HIS A 110 -8.92 -10.15 -4.94
CA HIS A 110 -8.87 -10.72 -6.28
C HIS A 110 -7.46 -11.23 -6.65
N LEU A 111 -6.40 -10.51 -6.26
CA LEU A 111 -5.02 -11.00 -6.44
C LEU A 111 -4.75 -12.30 -5.65
N VAL A 112 -5.30 -12.43 -4.44
CA VAL A 112 -5.21 -13.66 -3.64
C VAL A 112 -5.96 -14.81 -4.32
N ASP A 113 -7.14 -14.54 -4.86
CA ASP A 113 -7.93 -15.54 -5.59
C ASP A 113 -7.19 -16.03 -6.84
N LEU A 114 -6.50 -15.15 -7.56
CA LEU A 114 -5.66 -15.51 -8.71
C LEU A 114 -4.47 -16.39 -8.29
N ILE A 115 -3.81 -16.11 -7.17
CA ILE A 115 -2.77 -16.99 -6.61
C ILE A 115 -3.35 -18.37 -6.28
N GLY A 116 -4.51 -18.41 -5.61
CA GLY A 116 -5.20 -19.66 -5.28
C GLY A 116 -5.59 -20.46 -6.52
N GLY A 117 -6.12 -19.81 -7.55
CA GLY A 117 -6.46 -20.42 -8.83
C GLY A 117 -5.23 -20.99 -9.54
N MET A 118 -4.10 -20.28 -9.48
CA MET A 118 -2.83 -20.73 -10.06
C MET A 118 -2.28 -21.98 -9.37
N ILE A 119 -2.37 -22.02 -8.04
CA ILE A 119 -2.00 -23.19 -7.23
C ILE A 119 -2.87 -24.39 -7.59
N ILE A 120 -4.20 -24.22 -7.59
CA ILE A 120 -5.14 -25.30 -7.91
C ILE A 120 -4.88 -25.84 -9.32
N ASN A 121 -4.72 -24.93 -10.28
CA ASN A 121 -4.45 -25.31 -11.67
C ASN A 121 -3.15 -26.12 -11.80
N THR A 122 -2.11 -25.74 -11.06
CA THR A 122 -0.82 -26.45 -11.05
C THR A 122 -0.97 -27.85 -10.47
N ASN A 123 -1.68 -28.01 -9.35
CA ASN A 123 -1.92 -29.32 -8.74
C ASN A 123 -2.70 -30.25 -9.69
N LEU A 124 -3.78 -29.76 -10.32
CA LEU A 124 -4.54 -30.53 -11.31
C LEU A 124 -3.68 -30.94 -12.51
N TYR A 125 -2.79 -30.06 -12.95
CA TYR A 125 -1.88 -30.34 -14.05
C TYR A 125 -0.84 -31.42 -13.66
N VAL A 126 -0.28 -31.37 -12.45
CA VAL A 126 0.64 -32.39 -11.92
C VAL A 126 -0.04 -33.75 -11.78
N GLU A 127 -1.32 -33.78 -11.39
CA GLU A 127 -2.13 -35.00 -11.28
C GLU A 127 -2.58 -35.58 -12.64
N GLY A 128 -2.26 -34.93 -13.76
CA GLY A 128 -2.65 -35.36 -15.11
C GLY A 128 -4.14 -35.20 -15.42
N THR A 129 -4.90 -34.51 -14.55
CA THR A 129 -6.33 -34.24 -14.71
C THR A 129 -6.60 -32.83 -15.24
N GLY A 130 -5.58 -31.97 -15.25
CA GLY A 130 -5.63 -30.61 -15.76
C GLY A 130 -5.57 -30.52 -17.28
N LYS A 131 -6.43 -29.68 -17.88
CA LYS A 131 -6.29 -29.28 -19.29
C LYS A 131 -5.22 -28.20 -19.38
N GLY A 132 -4.26 -28.38 -20.30
CA GLY A 132 -3.17 -27.44 -20.52
C GLY A 132 -3.69 -26.02 -20.83
N SER A 133 -3.09 -25.03 -20.17
CA SER A 133 -3.19 -23.59 -20.44
C SER A 133 -4.43 -22.82 -19.93
N PRO A 134 -4.40 -22.42 -18.65
CA PRO A 134 -4.81 -21.06 -18.27
C PRO A 134 -3.81 -20.28 -17.40
N GLY A 135 -2.65 -20.86 -17.04
CA GLY A 135 -1.71 -20.22 -16.11
C GLY A 135 -1.19 -18.88 -16.59
N LEU A 136 -0.80 -18.78 -17.87
CA LEU A 136 -0.35 -17.54 -18.48
C LEU A 136 -1.42 -16.43 -18.39
N LEU A 137 -2.70 -16.76 -18.61
CA LEU A 137 -3.80 -15.80 -18.50
C LEU A 137 -3.97 -15.30 -17.07
N ILE A 138 -3.88 -16.20 -16.09
CA ILE A 138 -3.94 -15.86 -14.66
C ILE A 138 -2.78 -14.93 -14.28
N VAL A 139 -1.56 -15.21 -14.77
CA VAL A 139 -0.39 -14.36 -14.51
C VAL A 139 -0.54 -12.98 -15.16
N GLU A 140 -1.02 -12.90 -16.40
CA GLU A 140 -1.24 -11.61 -17.07
C GLU A 140 -2.35 -10.79 -16.40
N GLU A 141 -3.42 -11.44 -15.94
CA GLU A 141 -4.46 -10.78 -15.15
C GLU A 141 -3.90 -10.27 -13.82
N PHE A 142 -3.12 -11.11 -13.13
CA PHE A 142 -2.45 -10.73 -11.88
C PHE A 142 -1.54 -9.51 -12.09
N LYS A 143 -0.69 -9.53 -13.12
CA LYS A 143 0.18 -8.40 -13.48
C LYS A 143 -0.62 -7.14 -13.79
N SER A 144 -1.73 -7.25 -14.51
CA SER A 144 -2.54 -6.10 -14.88
C SER A 144 -3.15 -5.43 -13.65
N ILE A 145 -3.73 -6.21 -12.73
CA ILE A 145 -4.35 -5.69 -11.51
C ILE A 145 -3.28 -5.15 -10.55
N ALA A 146 -2.21 -5.90 -10.33
CA ALA A 146 -1.11 -5.48 -9.47
C ALA A 146 -0.42 -4.21 -10.02
N GLY A 147 -0.20 -4.11 -11.33
CA GLY A 147 0.37 -2.92 -11.96
C GLY A 147 -0.52 -1.68 -11.84
N LYS A 148 -1.85 -1.84 -11.92
CA LYS A 148 -2.79 -0.74 -11.63
C LYS A 148 -2.68 -0.28 -10.17
N LEU A 149 -2.66 -1.22 -9.22
CA LEU A 149 -2.49 -0.92 -7.81
C LEU A 149 -1.14 -0.24 -7.52
N GLU A 150 -0.06 -0.70 -8.15
CA GLU A 150 1.25 -0.05 -8.02
C GLU A 150 1.21 1.40 -8.54
N ASN A 151 0.59 1.64 -9.69
CA ASN A 151 0.48 2.99 -10.23
C ASN A 151 -0.35 3.89 -9.32
N GLU A 152 -1.51 3.42 -8.85
CA GLU A 152 -2.36 4.15 -7.90
C GLU A 152 -1.60 4.52 -6.62
N ASN A 153 -0.84 3.58 -6.03
CA ASN A 153 -0.04 3.84 -4.83
C ASN A 153 1.12 4.80 -5.08
N ARG A 154 1.76 4.75 -6.26
CA ARG A 154 2.80 5.73 -6.65
C ARG A 154 2.21 7.13 -6.81
N GLU A 155 1.03 7.25 -7.39
CA GLU A 155 0.33 8.54 -7.51
C GLU A 155 -0.10 9.08 -6.14
N ILE A 156 -0.56 8.23 -5.22
CA ILE A 156 -0.87 8.63 -3.84
C ILE A 156 0.40 9.13 -3.16
N LEU A 157 1.51 8.41 -3.25
CA LEU A 157 2.79 8.85 -2.67
C LEU A 157 3.22 10.22 -3.18
N ASN A 158 3.23 10.41 -4.50
CA ASN A 158 3.66 11.67 -5.10
C ASN A 158 2.77 12.84 -4.65
N ARG A 159 1.45 12.62 -4.59
CA ARG A 159 0.51 13.64 -4.12
C ARG A 159 0.67 13.93 -2.63
N SER A 160 0.79 12.89 -1.80
CA SER A 160 0.92 13.04 -0.35
C SER A 160 2.23 13.68 0.08
N TYR A 161 3.35 13.35 -0.58
CA TYR A 161 4.62 14.05 -0.36
C TYR A 161 4.52 15.53 -0.75
N SER A 162 3.95 15.82 -1.93
CA SER A 162 3.76 17.20 -2.39
C SER A 162 2.90 18.01 -1.41
N HIS A 163 1.79 17.42 -0.94
CA HIS A 163 0.89 18.07 -0.01
C HIS A 163 1.53 18.28 1.37
N SER A 164 2.27 17.29 1.88
CA SER A 164 3.01 17.40 3.14
C SER A 164 4.05 18.52 3.09
N ILE A 165 4.78 18.66 1.97
CA ILE A 165 5.74 19.76 1.75
C ILE A 165 5.03 21.11 1.70
N ASP A 166 3.92 21.23 0.97
CA ASP A 166 3.14 22.48 0.89
C ASP A 166 2.56 22.89 2.25
N LEU A 167 1.96 21.96 3.00
CA LEU A 167 1.51 22.17 4.38
C LEU A 167 2.64 22.68 5.27
N THR A 168 3.81 22.04 5.21
CA THR A 168 4.98 22.43 5.99
C THR A 168 5.43 23.84 5.63
N ARG A 169 5.50 24.18 4.34
CA ARG A 169 5.84 25.52 3.87
C ARG A 169 4.83 26.57 4.31
N ARG A 170 3.53 26.29 4.28
CA ARG A 170 2.50 27.23 4.76
C ARG A 170 2.52 27.44 6.26
N THR A 171 2.97 26.45 7.02
CA THR A 171 3.00 26.52 8.49
C THR A 171 4.27 27.19 9.00
N PHE A 172 5.41 26.98 8.34
CA PHE A 172 6.71 27.52 8.77
C PHE A 172 7.28 28.62 7.86
N GLY A 173 6.62 28.93 6.74
CA GLY A 173 7.02 30.00 5.81
C GLY A 173 6.66 31.41 6.29
N PHE A 174 6.21 31.57 7.54
CA PHE A 174 6.21 32.86 8.23
C PHE A 174 7.62 33.16 8.74
N VAL A 175 8.57 33.39 7.83
CA VAL A 175 9.87 34.03 8.08
C VAL A 175 10.12 35.06 6.99
#